data_AF-A0A6M2DID0-F1
#
_entry.id   AF-A0A6M2DID0-F1
#
_cell.length_a   1.000
_cell.length_b   1.000
_cell.length_c   1.000
_cell.angle_alpha   90.00
_cell.angle_beta   90.00
_cell.angle_gamma   90.00
#
_symmetry.space_group_name_H-M   'P 1'
#
loop_
_entity.id
_entity.type
_entity.pdbx_description
1 polymer ?
#
loop_
_entity_poly.entity_id
_entity_poly.type
_entity_poly.pdbx_seq_one_letter_code
_entity_poly.pdbx_strand_id
1 'polypeptide(L)'
;MPKKKCYVPGCGSKSDNWVFHNFPTRNDKLFAIWVHRVGNSDLDELPISATKSRYICDKHFAPLCKSGSAYNKPLKVHALPTLDLPGFKENPQDASNCLLDRDTFQQGKSLNCAENKGKKWKYFREMGTLLDKKSDSGRIINTDS
;
A
#
# COMPACT_ATOMS: atom_id res chain seq x y z
N MET A 1 -7.21 -25.31 -5.95
CA MET A 1 -7.45 -23.89 -5.62
C MET A 1 -6.60 -23.02 -6.53
N PRO A 2 -7.07 -21.84 -6.98
CA PRO A 2 -6.25 -20.92 -7.77
C PRO A 2 -5.02 -20.48 -6.97
N LYS A 3 -3.85 -20.50 -7.59
CA LYS A 3 -2.60 -20.07 -6.95
C LYS A 3 -2.66 -18.57 -6.66
N LYS A 4 -2.34 -18.16 -5.43
CA LYS A 4 -2.17 -16.75 -5.06
C LYS A 4 -1.04 -16.13 -5.92
N LYS A 5 -1.31 -14.96 -6.49
CA LYS A 5 -0.36 -14.19 -7.31
C LYS A 5 -0.19 -12.80 -6.70
N CYS A 6 1.03 -12.29 -6.73
CA CYS A 6 1.31 -10.90 -6.37
C CYS A 6 0.87 -9.95 -7.49
N TYR A 7 0.22 -8.86 -7.12
CA TYR A 7 -0.31 -7.87 -8.07
C TYR A 7 0.66 -6.75 -8.43
N VAL A 8 1.89 -6.80 -7.92
CA VAL A 8 2.96 -5.91 -8.39
C VAL A 8 3.36 -6.33 -9.81
N PRO A 9 3.32 -5.43 -10.81
CA PRO A 9 3.76 -5.71 -12.17
C PRO A 9 5.22 -6.22 -12.17
N GLY A 10 5.52 -7.24 -12.97
CA GLY A 10 6.86 -7.85 -13.02
C GLY A 10 7.20 -8.77 -11.84
N CYS A 11 6.33 -8.90 -10.83
CA CYS A 11 6.57 -9.83 -9.73
C CYS A 11 6.27 -11.29 -10.13
N GLY A 12 7.32 -12.11 -10.22
CA GLY A 12 7.23 -13.55 -10.50
C GLY A 12 6.83 -14.46 -9.33
N SER A 13 6.60 -13.92 -8.13
CA SER A 13 6.29 -14.72 -6.93
C SER A 13 4.95 -15.44 -7.07
N LYS A 14 4.97 -16.77 -7.20
CA LYS A 14 3.79 -17.66 -7.30
C LYS A 14 3.65 -18.52 -6.04
N SER A 15 2.49 -18.36 -5.41
CA SER A 15 1.79 -19.03 -4.29
C SER A 15 2.48 -19.81 -3.16
N ASP A 16 3.57 -20.57 -3.33
CA ASP A 16 3.80 -21.65 -2.35
C ASP A 16 4.84 -21.33 -1.26
N ASN A 17 5.81 -20.46 -1.54
CA ASN A 17 6.91 -20.15 -0.60
C ASN A 17 6.84 -18.73 0.02
N TRP A 18 5.82 -17.94 -0.32
CA TRP A 18 5.78 -16.53 0.02
C TRP A 18 4.55 -16.17 0.85
N VAL A 19 4.75 -15.31 1.85
CA VAL A 19 3.65 -14.68 2.60
C VAL A 19 3.00 -13.60 1.71
N PHE A 20 1.68 -13.61 1.66
CA PHE A 20 0.86 -12.69 0.87
C PHE A 20 0.00 -11.83 1.79
N HIS A 21 0.12 -10.52 1.64
CA HIS A 21 -0.62 -9.52 2.40
C HIS A 21 -1.79 -8.98 1.57
N ASN A 22 -2.97 -8.93 2.18
CA ASN A 22 -4.15 -8.31 1.57
C ASN A 22 -4.02 -6.80 1.53
N PHE A 23 -4.67 -6.16 0.55
CA PHE A 23 -4.83 -4.72 0.58
C PHE A 23 -5.63 -4.28 1.82
N PRO A 24 -5.25 -3.18 2.49
CA PRO A 24 -5.86 -2.76 3.74
C PRO A 24 -7.23 -2.12 3.50
N THR A 25 -8.31 -2.89 3.61
CA THR A 25 -9.67 -2.36 3.40
C THR A 25 -10.23 -1.57 4.57
N ARG A 26 -9.58 -1.60 5.74
CA ARG A 26 -10.02 -0.85 6.93
C ARG A 26 -9.61 0.61 6.93
N ASN A 27 -8.74 1.02 6.00
CA ASN A 27 -8.23 2.38 5.89
C ASN A 27 -8.04 2.74 4.41
N ASP A 28 -8.92 3.59 3.90
CA ASP A 28 -8.95 4.06 2.51
C ASP A 28 -7.70 4.82 2.08
N LYS A 29 -7.08 5.58 2.99
CA LYS A 29 -5.85 6.33 2.72
C LYS A 29 -4.64 5.39 2.59
N LEU A 30 -4.53 4.42 3.51
CA LEU A 30 -3.50 3.39 3.43
C LEU A 30 -3.69 2.55 2.15
N PHE A 31 -4.93 2.20 1.83
CA PHE A 31 -5.29 1.52 0.59
C PHE A 31 -4.86 2.33 -0.64
N ALA A 32 -5.16 3.62 -0.67
CA ALA A 32 -4.84 4.52 -1.76
C ALA A 32 -3.34 4.56 -2.06
N ILE A 33 -2.50 4.68 -1.02
CA ILE A 33 -1.05 4.68 -1.19
C ILE A 33 -0.55 3.31 -1.69
N TRP A 34 -1.09 2.21 -1.17
CA TRP A 34 -0.75 0.88 -1.69
C TRP A 34 -1.07 0.74 -3.18
N VAL A 35 -2.25 1.18 -3.61
CA VAL A 35 -2.66 1.15 -5.03
C VAL A 35 -1.76 2.03 -5.89
N HIS A 36 -1.43 3.23 -5.40
CA HIS A 36 -0.52 4.14 -6.07
C HIS A 36 0.86 3.53 -6.28
N ARG A 37 1.50 3.06 -5.21
CA ARG A 37 2.87 2.53 -5.25
C ARG A 37 2.97 1.24 -6.07
N VAL A 38 1.96 0.37 -6.00
CA VAL A 38 1.89 -0.83 -6.85
C VAL A 38 1.88 -0.47 -8.34
N GLY A 39 1.32 0.68 -8.72
CA GLY A 39 1.40 1.23 -10.07
C GLY A 39 0.84 0.31 -11.17
N ASN A 40 -0.09 -0.59 -10.84
CA ASN A 40 -0.62 -1.57 -11.77
C ASN A 40 -1.89 -1.05 -12.46
N SER A 41 -1.78 -0.54 -13.70
CA SER A 41 -2.90 -0.03 -14.49
C SER A 41 -4.06 -1.00 -14.66
N ASP A 42 -3.80 -2.32 -14.67
CA ASP A 42 -4.85 -3.34 -14.84
C ASP A 42 -5.86 -3.33 -13.70
N LEU A 43 -5.48 -2.76 -12.54
CA LEU A 43 -6.36 -2.65 -11.39
C LEU A 43 -7.33 -1.48 -11.51
N ASP A 44 -7.02 -0.44 -12.31
CA ASP A 44 -7.75 0.84 -12.30
C ASP A 44 -9.23 0.71 -12.59
N GLU A 45 -9.57 -0.16 -13.52
CA GLU A 45 -10.95 -0.37 -13.96
C GLU A 45 -11.73 -1.32 -13.04
N LEU A 46 -11.06 -1.96 -12.10
CA LEU A 46 -11.71 -2.89 -11.18
C LEU A 46 -12.54 -2.15 -10.13
N PRO A 47 -13.68 -2.72 -9.72
CA PRO A 47 -14.40 -2.24 -8.55
C PRO A 47 -13.64 -2.59 -7.27
N ILE A 48 -13.84 -1.81 -6.21
CA ILE A 48 -13.25 -2.09 -4.88
C ILE A 48 -13.66 -3.47 -4.34
N SER A 49 -14.85 -3.96 -4.69
CA SER A 49 -15.31 -5.29 -4.29
C SER A 49 -14.36 -6.41 -4.73
N ALA A 50 -13.55 -6.20 -5.77
CA ALA A 50 -12.57 -7.15 -6.27
C ALA A 50 -11.30 -7.28 -5.38
N THR A 51 -11.16 -6.47 -4.32
CA THR A 51 -9.97 -6.46 -3.43
C THR A 51 -9.69 -7.76 -2.68
N LYS A 52 -10.72 -8.55 -2.36
CA LYS A 52 -10.60 -9.74 -1.49
C LYS A 52 -9.69 -10.86 -2.04
N SER A 53 -9.36 -10.82 -3.33
CA SER A 53 -8.49 -11.81 -4.01
C SER A 53 -7.21 -11.19 -4.59
N ARG A 54 -6.80 -10.03 -4.07
CA ARG A 54 -5.66 -9.25 -4.55
C ARG A 54 -4.63 -9.12 -3.42
N TYR A 55 -3.39 -9.47 -3.73
CA TYR A 55 -2.35 -9.60 -2.71
C TYR A 55 -1.03 -8.99 -3.17
N ILE A 56 -0.24 -8.53 -2.20
CA ILE A 56 1.16 -8.14 -2.37
C ILE A 56 2.02 -9.15 -1.58
N CYS A 57 3.09 -9.66 -2.17
CA CYS A 57 3.98 -10.59 -1.45
C CYS A 57 4.95 -9.84 -0.53
N ASP A 58 5.40 -10.50 0.52
CA ASP A 58 6.20 -9.94 1.61
C ASP A 58 7.55 -9.32 1.18
N LYS A 59 8.05 -9.65 -0.02
CA LYS A 59 9.29 -9.07 -0.56
C LYS A 59 9.18 -7.56 -0.84
N HIS A 60 7.96 -7.05 -1.06
CA HIS A 60 7.72 -5.65 -1.39
C HIS A 60 7.67 -4.74 -0.15
N PHE A 61 7.84 -5.32 1.04
CA PHE A 61 7.84 -4.60 2.31
C PHE A 61 9.25 -4.61 2.89
N ALA A 62 9.76 -3.43 3.22
CA ALA A 62 11.01 -3.31 3.94
C ALA A 62 10.94 -4.00 5.31
N PRO A 63 12.08 -4.46 5.86
CA PRO A 63 12.12 -5.07 7.19
C PRO A 63 11.50 -4.19 8.29
N LEU A 64 11.63 -2.86 8.17
CA LEU A 64 11.04 -1.90 9.10
C LEU A 64 9.50 -1.93 9.13
N CYS A 65 8.85 -2.33 8.03
CA CYS A 65 7.40 -2.48 7.92
C CYS A 65 6.89 -3.74 8.63
N LYS A 66 7.77 -4.67 8.99
CA LYS A 66 7.43 -5.98 9.53
C LYS A 66 7.44 -5.96 11.05
N SER A 67 6.45 -6.61 11.65
CA SER A 67 6.31 -6.73 13.09
C SER A 67 6.94 -8.04 13.57
N GLY A 68 8.27 -8.03 13.73
CA GLY A 68 9.03 -9.06 14.48
C GLY A 68 8.98 -10.50 13.94
N SER A 69 9.59 -11.41 14.71
CA SER A 69 9.94 -12.80 14.35
C SER A 69 8.78 -13.80 14.41
N ALA A 70 7.54 -13.35 14.23
CA ALA A 70 6.40 -14.27 14.24
C ALA A 70 6.38 -15.14 12.97
N TYR A 71 5.90 -16.39 13.09
CA TYR A 71 5.80 -17.37 12.00
C TYR A 71 5.11 -16.80 10.74
N ASN A 72 4.12 -15.92 10.93
CA ASN A 72 3.34 -15.31 9.85
C ASN A 72 3.87 -13.95 9.36
N LYS A 73 4.98 -13.45 9.92
CA LYS A 73 5.61 -12.15 9.60
C LYS A 73 4.58 -11.02 9.35
N PRO A 74 3.72 -10.70 10.34
CA PRO A 74 2.68 -9.70 10.16
C PRO A 74 3.28 -8.32 9.87
N LEU A 75 2.59 -7.52 9.06
CA LEU A 75 2.94 -6.13 8.84
C LEU A 75 2.51 -5.26 10.03
N LYS A 76 3.24 -4.17 10.27
CA LYS A 76 2.81 -3.10 11.18
C LYS A 76 1.50 -2.50 10.66
N VAL A 77 0.68 -1.97 11.58
CA VAL A 77 -0.69 -1.50 11.31
C VAL A 77 -0.78 -0.43 10.20
N HIS A 78 0.28 0.36 10.03
CA HIS A 78 0.37 1.47 9.08
C HIS A 78 1.50 1.24 8.06
N ALA A 79 1.87 -0.03 7.81
CA ALA A 79 2.91 -0.39 6.87
C ALA A 79 2.55 -0.07 5.41
N LEU A 80 3.54 0.41 4.68
CA LEU A 80 3.47 0.69 3.24
C LEU A 80 4.44 -0.21 2.47
N PRO A 81 4.09 -0.63 1.24
CA PRO A 81 5.03 -1.32 0.37
C PRO A 81 6.04 -0.28 -0.15
N THR A 82 7.32 -0.66 -0.18
CA THR A 82 8.43 0.23 -0.57
C THR A 82 9.45 -0.42 -1.49
N LEU A 83 9.50 -1.75 -1.61
CA LEU A 83 10.54 -2.46 -2.37
C LEU A 83 10.03 -2.97 -3.72
N ASP A 84 10.81 -2.79 -4.78
CA ASP A 84 10.56 -3.30 -6.14
C ASP A 84 9.16 -2.94 -6.67
N LEU A 85 8.78 -1.67 -6.55
CA LEU A 85 7.48 -1.16 -6.95
C LEU A 85 7.64 -0.16 -8.10
N PRO A 86 6.83 -0.26 -9.16
CA PRO A 86 6.97 0.66 -10.30
C PRO A 86 6.54 2.09 -9.96
N GLY A 87 5.62 2.27 -9.00
CA GLY A 87 5.10 3.56 -8.58
C GLY A 87 5.87 4.23 -7.44
N PHE A 88 6.92 3.61 -6.90
CA PHE A 88 7.68 4.15 -5.77
C PHE A 88 9.17 4.20 -6.11
N LYS A 89 9.78 5.38 -5.97
CA LYS A 89 11.19 5.64 -6.38
C LYS A 89 12.09 6.15 -5.25
N GLU A 90 11.55 6.30 -4.06
CA GLU A 90 12.29 6.84 -2.93
C GLU A 90 13.08 5.76 -2.18
N ASN A 91 13.81 6.17 -1.15
CA ASN A 91 14.57 5.27 -0.30
C ASN A 91 13.63 4.34 0.49
N PRO A 92 13.69 3.02 0.27
CA PRO A 92 12.80 2.07 0.91
C PRO A 92 13.19 1.74 2.35
N GLN A 93 14.36 2.19 2.83
CA GLN A 93 14.81 2.02 4.22
C GLN A 93 14.39 3.19 5.12
N ASP A 94 13.83 4.28 4.58
CA ASP A 94 13.39 5.40 5.39
C ASP A 94 12.06 5.09 6.09
N ALA A 95 12.01 5.34 7.39
CA ALA A 95 10.85 5.03 8.22
C ALA A 95 9.60 5.82 7.78
N SER A 96 9.76 7.07 7.34
CA SER A 96 8.69 7.91 6.77
C SER A 96 8.04 7.30 5.54
N ASN A 97 8.80 6.52 4.79
CA ASN A 97 8.35 5.90 3.55
C ASN A 97 7.75 4.52 3.81
N CYS A 98 8.25 3.83 4.82
CA CYS A 98 7.80 2.53 5.28
C CYS A 98 6.45 2.57 6.02
N LEU A 99 6.16 3.69 6.68
CA LEU A 99 5.09 3.81 7.66
C LEU A 99 4.25 5.05 7.36
N LEU A 100 2.94 4.87 7.14
CA LEU A 100 2.01 5.97 6.99
C LEU A 100 1.96 6.78 8.29
N ASP A 101 1.98 8.11 8.17
CA ASP A 101 1.90 9.00 9.32
C ASP A 101 0.61 8.79 10.11
N ARG A 102 0.71 9.00 11.43
CA ARG A 102 -0.37 8.70 12.37
C ARG A 102 -1.62 9.52 12.08
N ASP A 103 -1.46 10.80 11.72
CA ASP A 103 -2.57 11.73 11.55
C ASP A 103 -3.38 11.39 10.30
N THR A 104 -2.68 11.10 9.19
CA THR A 104 -3.28 10.60 7.96
C THR A 104 -3.94 9.25 8.20
N PHE A 105 -3.30 8.34 8.93
CA PHE A 105 -3.89 7.04 9.27
C PHE A 105 -5.19 7.19 10.08
N GLN A 106 -5.21 8.04 11.10
CA GLN A 106 -6.40 8.26 11.95
C GLN A 106 -7.59 8.85 11.19
N GLN A 107 -7.32 9.67 10.18
CA GLN A 107 -8.37 10.22 9.31
C GLN A 107 -8.90 9.21 8.28
N GLY A 108 -8.26 8.04 8.14
CA GLY A 108 -8.68 7.01 7.20
C GLY A 108 -9.98 6.33 7.62
N LYS A 109 -10.77 5.93 6.64
CA LYS A 109 -12.09 5.31 6.83
C LYS A 109 -12.10 3.89 6.25
N SER A 110 -12.99 3.05 6.76
CA SER A 110 -13.15 1.69 6.25
C SER A 110 -13.80 1.70 4.87
N LEU A 111 -13.19 1.00 3.92
CA LEU A 111 -13.75 0.75 2.60
C LEU A 111 -14.90 -0.27 2.70
N ASN A 112 -16.10 0.22 2.97
CA ASN A 112 -17.31 -0.59 2.92
C ASN A 112 -17.97 -0.53 1.53
N CYS A 113 -18.76 -1.56 1.22
CA CYS A 113 -19.40 -1.74 -0.07
C CYS A 113 -20.45 -0.65 -0.37
N ALA A 114 -21.11 -0.11 0.65
CA ALA A 114 -22.20 0.85 0.51
C ALA A 114 -21.68 2.24 0.09
N GLU A 115 -20.72 2.79 0.82
CA GLU A 115 -20.17 4.13 0.60
C GLU A 115 -19.26 4.22 -0.63
N ASN A 116 -18.74 3.08 -1.07
CA ASN A 116 -17.82 3.02 -2.19
C ASN A 116 -18.40 2.28 -3.41
N LYS A 117 -19.73 2.17 -3.45
CA LYS A 117 -20.46 1.61 -4.59
C LYS A 117 -20.13 2.41 -5.85
N GLY A 118 -19.64 1.73 -6.88
CA GLY A 118 -19.26 2.34 -8.16
C GLY A 118 -17.86 2.99 -8.20
N LYS A 119 -17.18 3.13 -7.05
CA LYS A 119 -15.78 3.60 -7.04
C LYS A 119 -14.86 2.49 -7.57
N LYS A 120 -13.97 2.89 -8.46
CA LYS A 120 -12.94 2.04 -9.05
C LYS A 120 -11.59 2.28 -8.40
N TRP A 121 -10.62 1.38 -8.60
CA TRP A 121 -9.29 1.55 -8.00
C TRP A 121 -8.56 2.79 -8.52
N LYS A 122 -8.86 3.25 -9.74
CA LYS A 122 -8.32 4.50 -10.30
C LYS A 122 -8.49 5.70 -9.36
N TYR A 123 -9.67 5.83 -8.75
CA TYR A 123 -9.96 6.88 -7.76
C TYR A 123 -8.96 6.86 -6.58
N PHE A 124 -8.62 5.65 -6.10
CA PHE A 124 -7.66 5.48 -5.01
C PHE A 124 -6.22 5.68 -5.46
N ARG A 125 -5.87 5.35 -6.70
CA ARG A 125 -4.55 5.67 -7.25
C ARG A 125 -4.31 7.18 -7.26
N GLU A 126 -5.29 7.94 -7.73
CA GLU A 126 -5.21 9.40 -7.79
C GLU A 126 -5.10 10.00 -6.38
N MET A 127 -5.94 9.55 -5.44
CA MET A 127 -5.81 9.94 -4.03
C MET A 127 -4.44 9.56 -3.43
N GLY A 128 -3.95 8.35 -3.71
CA GLY A 128 -2.66 7.87 -3.22
C GLY A 128 -1.52 8.74 -3.70
N THR A 129 -1.57 9.18 -4.96
CA THR A 129 -0.61 10.12 -5.55
C THR A 129 -0.57 11.45 -4.79
N LEU A 130 -1.72 11.94 -4.32
CA LEU A 130 -1.79 13.18 -3.53
C LEU A 130 -1.28 13.00 -2.10
N LEU A 131 -1.50 11.82 -1.52
CA LEU A 131 -1.06 11.49 -0.16
C LEU A 131 0.45 11.23 -0.10
N ASP A 132 1.00 10.50 -1.07
CA ASP A 132 2.45 10.20 -1.15
C ASP A 132 3.27 11.47 -1.44
N LYS A 133 2.69 12.48 -2.10
CA LYS A 133 3.35 13.79 -2.28
C LYS A 133 3.40 14.65 -1.01
N LYS A 134 2.51 14.42 -0.04
CA LYS A 134 2.47 15.23 1.19
C LYS A 134 3.64 14.92 2.13
N SER A 135 4.19 13.70 2.10
CA SER A 135 5.38 13.35 2.87
C SER A 135 6.62 14.15 2.44
N ASP A 136 6.72 14.56 1.18
CA ASP A 136 7.81 15.41 0.69
C ASP A 136 7.72 16.86 1.18
N SER A 137 6.50 17.40 1.30
CA SER A 137 6.27 18.79 1.72
C SER A 137 6.42 19.04 3.24
N GLY A 138 6.72 18.00 4.03
CA GLY A 138 6.95 18.12 5.48
C GLY A 138 8.32 18.70 5.87
N ARG A 139 9.25 18.85 4.93
CA ARG A 139 10.49 19.61 5.16
C ARG A 139 10.19 21.10 5.02
N ILE A 140 9.47 21.67 5.99
CA ILE A 140 9.64 23.10 6.27
C ILE A 140 11.07 23.22 6.76
N ILE A 141 11.94 23.66 5.86
CA ILE A 141 13.19 24.29 6.23
C ILE A 141 12.81 25.44 7.18
N ASN A 142 13.07 25.27 8.47
CA ASN A 142 13.22 26.41 9.35
C ASN A 142 14.54 27.07 8.94
N THR A 143 14.50 27.88 7.88
CA THR A 143 15.48 28.94 7.68
C THR A 143 14.94 30.18 8.37
N ASP A 144 15.83 30.78 9.16
CA ASP A 144 15.86 32.18 9.57
C ASP A 144 15.16 32.56 10.88
N SER A 145 15.95 32.67 11.96
CA SER A 145 16.55 33.97 12.37
C SER A 145 17.58 33.77 13.48
#